data_AF-Q58886-F1
#
_entry.id   AF-Q58886-F1
#
_cell.length_a   1.000
_cell.length_b   1.000
_cell.length_c   1.000
_cell.angle_alpha   90.00
_cell.angle_beta   90.00
_cell.angle_gamma   90.00
#
_symmetry.space_group_name_H-M   'P 1'
#
loop_
_entity.id
_entity.type
_entity.pdbx_description
1 polymer ?
#
loop_
_entity_poly.entity_id
_entity_poly.type
_entity_poly.pdbx_seq_one_letter_code
_entity_poly.pdbx_strand_id
1 'polypeptide(L)'
;MKYMVSFDQERMLKPAVIGGIINGILGAICCLCYVIGGAVAAHLYVNAGGICDYENCGLVGAISGVIGGVIASILSFLFMSAYLSALGLKAAMFTGASFIIGFITAIIFGAILGAVGGVIYVVIKNR
;
A
#
# COMPACT_ATOMS: atom_id res chain seq x y z
N MET A 1 27.20 5.27 -14.95
CA MET A 1 26.70 3.98 -14.45
C MET A 1 25.21 4.10 -14.23
N LYS A 2 24.40 3.46 -15.08
CA LYS A 2 22.95 3.38 -14.90
C LYS A 2 22.75 2.29 -13.84
N TYR A 3 22.48 2.64 -12.59
CA TYR A 3 22.03 1.64 -11.61
C TYR A 3 20.68 1.13 -12.14
N MET A 4 20.70 0.00 -12.85
CA MET A 4 19.46 -0.68 -13.20
C MET A 4 18.97 -1.27 -11.90
N VAL A 5 17.86 -0.75 -11.38
CA VAL A 5 17.12 -1.36 -10.29
C VAL A 5 16.85 -2.81 -10.69
N SER A 6 17.62 -3.74 -10.15
CA SER A 6 17.36 -5.16 -10.35
C SER A 6 16.18 -5.50 -9.44
N PHE A 7 14.98 -5.38 -9.99
CA PHE A 7 13.77 -5.80 -9.30
C PHE A 7 13.83 -7.32 -9.17
N ASP A 8 14.37 -7.78 -8.03
CA ASP A 8 14.51 -9.20 -7.75
C ASP A 8 13.13 -9.72 -7.34
N GLN A 9 12.35 -10.07 -8.35
CA GLN A 9 10.91 -10.25 -8.28
C GLN A 9 10.53 -11.25 -7.18
N GLU A 10 11.29 -12.34 -7.02
CA GLU A 10 11.03 -13.35 -5.99
C GLU A 10 11.25 -12.84 -4.56
N ARG A 11 12.20 -11.93 -4.37
CA ARG A 11 12.56 -11.38 -3.04
C ARG A 11 11.78 -10.13 -2.67
N MET A 12 11.37 -9.33 -3.66
CA MET A 12 10.65 -8.06 -3.43
C MET A 12 9.14 -8.24 -3.44
N LEU A 13 8.60 -9.16 -4.25
CA LEU A 13 7.15 -9.29 -4.44
C LEU A 13 6.47 -9.86 -3.18
N LYS A 14 7.04 -10.89 -2.53
CA LYS A 14 6.44 -11.47 -1.31
C LYS A 14 6.31 -10.44 -0.17
N PRO A 15 7.38 -9.71 0.21
CA PRO A 15 7.29 -8.62 1.19
C PRO A 15 6.31 -7.53 0.78
N ALA A 16 6.33 -7.12 -0.50
CA ALA A 16 5.44 -6.07 -0.99
C ALA A 16 3.96 -6.49 -0.91
N VAL A 17 3.64 -7.74 -1.24
CA VAL A 17 2.27 -8.27 -1.15
C VAL A 17 1.84 -8.37 0.32
N ILE A 18 2.67 -8.91 1.21
CA ILE A 18 2.34 -9.02 2.65
C ILE A 18 2.15 -7.63 3.25
N GLY A 19 3.09 -6.72 3.02
CA GLY A 19 2.99 -5.33 3.46
C GLY A 19 1.81 -4.60 2.82
N GLY A 20 1.45 -4.96 1.60
CA GLY A 20 0.29 -4.42 0.89
C GLY A 20 -1.04 -4.88 1.47
N ILE A 21 -1.16 -6.15 1.86
CA ILE A 21 -2.35 -6.67 2.57
C ILE A 21 -2.50 -5.95 3.91
N ILE A 22 -1.40 -5.84 4.66
CA ILE A 22 -1.37 -5.11 5.93
C ILE A 22 -1.79 -3.65 5.69
N ASN A 23 -1.22 -2.98 4.69
CA ASN A 23 -1.60 -1.63 4.26
C ASN A 23 -3.06 -1.51 3.84
N GLY A 24 -3.64 -2.51 3.19
CA GLY A 24 -5.04 -2.47 2.77
C GLY A 24 -6.00 -2.51 3.96
N ILE A 25 -5.69 -3.35 4.96
CA ILE A 25 -6.49 -3.46 6.19
C ILE A 25 -6.35 -2.19 7.04
N LEU A 26 -5.11 -1.72 7.24
CA LEU A 26 -4.82 -0.52 8.02
C LEU A 26 -5.24 0.77 7.31
N GLY A 27 -5.13 0.82 5.99
CA GLY A 27 -5.50 1.95 5.14
C GLY A 27 -7.01 2.21 5.11
N ALA A 28 -7.83 1.19 5.38
CA ALA A 28 -9.25 1.37 5.62
C ALA A 28 -9.55 2.17 6.91
N ILE A 29 -8.59 2.24 7.84
CA ILE A 29 -8.72 2.99 9.10
C ILE A 29 -8.18 4.41 8.94
N CYS A 30 -6.97 4.57 8.37
CA CYS A 30 -6.38 5.89 8.12
C CYS A 30 -5.29 5.83 7.05
N CYS A 31 -5.21 6.87 6.21
CA CYS A 31 -4.18 7.00 5.19
C CYS A 31 -2.75 7.03 5.78
N LEU A 32 -2.56 7.58 6.98
CA LEU A 32 -1.24 7.57 7.65
C LEU A 32 -0.75 6.14 7.95
N CYS A 33 -1.64 5.16 8.05
CA CYS A 33 -1.25 3.78 8.29
C CYS A 33 -0.60 3.13 7.06
N TYR A 34 -0.69 3.72 5.85
CA TYR A 34 0.08 3.27 4.69
C TYR A 34 1.60 3.34 4.92
N VAL A 35 2.03 4.27 5.77
CA VAL A 35 3.44 4.41 6.17
C VAL A 35 3.89 3.17 6.95
N ILE A 36 3.02 2.63 7.80
CA ILE A 36 3.33 1.46 8.64
C ILE A 36 3.51 0.22 7.77
N GLY A 37 2.57 -0.10 6.88
CA GLY A 37 2.74 -1.29 6.03
C GLY A 37 3.81 -1.10 4.96
N GLY A 38 4.14 0.15 4.55
CA GLY A 38 5.35 0.46 3.80
C GLY A 38 6.63 0.09 4.56
N ALA A 39 6.72 0.49 5.83
CA ALA A 39 7.84 0.14 6.71
C ALA A 39 7.92 -1.37 7.00
N VAL A 40 6.77 -2.04 7.19
CA VAL A 40 6.72 -3.50 7.36
C VAL A 40 7.16 -4.22 6.09
N ALA A 41 6.77 -3.74 4.91
CA ALA A 41 7.21 -4.32 3.63
C ALA A 41 8.73 -4.21 3.48
N ALA A 42 9.30 -3.04 3.79
CA ALA A 42 10.74 -2.83 3.79
C ALA A 42 11.46 -3.72 4.83
N HIS A 43 10.89 -3.87 6.03
CA HIS A 43 11.41 -4.76 7.06
C HIS A 43 11.46 -6.22 6.61
N LEU A 44 10.37 -6.71 6.00
CA LEU A 44 10.29 -8.06 5.45
C LEU A 44 11.26 -8.25 4.27
N TYR A 45 11.44 -7.23 3.43
CA TYR A 45 12.40 -7.27 2.33
C TYR A 45 13.83 -7.42 2.83
N VAL A 46 14.24 -6.63 3.82
CA VAL A 46 15.59 -6.76 4.38
C VAL A 46 15.77 -8.10 5.12
N ASN A 47 14.75 -8.58 5.81
CA ASN A 47 14.81 -9.91 6.45
C ASN A 47 14.84 -11.07 5.43
N ALA A 48 14.36 -10.86 4.21
CA ALA A 48 14.48 -11.83 3.11
C ALA A 48 15.86 -11.80 2.42
N GLY A 49 16.83 -11.04 2.96
CA GLY A 49 18.17 -10.88 2.38
C GLY A 49 18.25 -9.77 1.33
N GLY A 50 17.30 -8.84 1.32
CA GLY A 50 17.36 -7.62 0.52
C GLY A 50 18.36 -6.61 1.08
N ILE A 51 18.86 -5.72 0.21
CA ILE A 51 19.82 -4.69 0.61
C ILE A 51 19.04 -3.50 1.21
N CYS A 52 19.45 -3.04 2.38
CA CYS A 52 18.79 -1.95 3.11
C CYS A 52 19.10 -0.56 2.54
N ASP A 53 18.77 -0.35 1.27
CA ASP A 53 18.97 0.92 0.55
C ASP A 53 17.65 1.69 0.40
N TYR A 54 17.75 3.02 0.33
CA TYR A 54 16.61 3.92 0.13
C TYR A 54 15.80 3.58 -1.12
N GLU A 55 16.48 3.20 -2.20
CA GLU A 55 15.85 2.93 -3.49
C GLU A 55 15.03 1.63 -3.47
N ASN A 56 15.63 0.53 -2.98
CA ASN A 56 14.95 -0.77 -2.90
C ASN A 56 13.83 -0.78 -1.85
N CYS A 57 14.09 -0.28 -0.64
CA CYS A 57 13.07 -0.22 0.41
C CYS A 57 11.95 0.77 0.05
N GLY A 58 12.28 1.92 -0.55
CA GLY A 58 11.31 2.87 -1.06
C GLY A 58 10.43 2.28 -2.16
N LEU A 59 11.02 1.52 -3.10
CA LEU A 59 10.27 0.84 -4.15
C LEU A 59 9.36 -0.28 -3.61
N VAL A 60 9.86 -1.13 -2.71
CA VAL A 60 9.06 -2.16 -2.05
C VAL A 60 7.89 -1.53 -1.29
N GLY A 61 8.16 -0.44 -0.57
CA GLY A 61 7.14 0.34 0.12
C GLY A 61 6.13 0.97 -0.84
N ALA A 62 6.56 1.47 -2.00
CA ALA A 62 5.67 2.03 -3.01
C ALA A 62 4.72 0.96 -3.57
N ILE A 63 5.26 -0.22 -3.92
CA ILE A 63 4.48 -1.33 -4.46
C ILE A 63 3.51 -1.87 -3.41
N SER A 64 3.95 -2.01 -2.15
CA SER A 64 3.04 -2.39 -1.05
C SER A 64 1.96 -1.33 -0.85
N GLY A 65 2.30 -0.05 -1.00
CA GLY A 65 1.38 1.07 -1.00
C GLY A 65 0.30 0.99 -2.08
N VAL A 66 0.69 0.68 -3.33
CA VAL A 66 -0.26 0.47 -4.44
C VAL A 66 -1.19 -0.71 -4.14
N ILE A 67 -0.65 -1.85 -3.74
CA ILE A 67 -1.43 -3.05 -3.40
C ILE A 67 -2.41 -2.73 -2.26
N GLY A 68 -1.93 -2.02 -1.23
CA GLY A 68 -2.75 -1.57 -0.11
C GLY A 68 -3.85 -0.60 -0.53
N GLY A 69 -3.56 0.37 -1.39
CA GLY A 69 -4.53 1.33 -1.91
C GLY A 69 -5.64 0.65 -2.71
N VAL A 70 -5.30 -0.35 -3.52
CA VAL A 70 -6.28 -1.18 -4.24
C VAL A 70 -7.18 -1.93 -3.25
N ILE A 71 -6.59 -2.65 -2.29
CA ILE A 71 -7.33 -3.44 -1.30
C ILE A 71 -8.23 -2.54 -0.45
N ALA A 72 -7.71 -1.43 0.07
CA ALA A 72 -8.45 -0.48 0.88
C ALA A 72 -9.63 0.11 0.10
N SER A 73 -9.43 0.49 -1.17
CA SER A 73 -10.51 1.01 -2.01
C SER A 73 -11.63 -0.01 -2.20
N ILE A 74 -11.27 -1.26 -2.52
CA ILE A 74 -12.24 -2.35 -2.71
C ILE A 74 -12.99 -2.61 -1.39
N LEU A 75 -12.29 -2.68 -0.27
CA LEU A 75 -12.89 -2.87 1.04
C LEU A 75 -13.82 -1.71 1.40
N SER A 76 -13.39 -0.46 1.24
CA SER A 76 -14.23 0.72 1.50
C SER A 76 -15.48 0.73 0.63
N PHE A 77 -15.37 0.34 -0.64
CA PHE A 77 -16.53 0.22 -1.53
C PHE A 77 -17.50 -0.88 -1.08
N LEU A 78 -16.97 -2.06 -0.71
CA LEU A 78 -17.79 -3.16 -0.21
C LEU A 78 -18.48 -2.79 1.11
N PHE A 79 -17.77 -2.18 2.06
CA PHE A 79 -18.36 -1.72 3.32
C PHE A 79 -19.42 -0.65 3.10
N MET A 80 -19.15 0.35 2.25
CA MET A 80 -20.11 1.41 1.96
C MET A 80 -21.34 0.87 1.22
N SER A 81 -21.15 0.03 0.20
CA SER A 81 -22.28 -0.57 -0.53
C SER A 81 -23.12 -1.50 0.35
N ALA A 82 -22.50 -2.28 1.24
CA ALA A 82 -23.21 -3.11 2.22
C ALA A 82 -23.98 -2.26 3.24
N TYR A 83 -23.37 -1.19 3.75
CA TYR A 83 -24.00 -0.28 4.72
C TYR A 83 -25.21 0.46 4.12
N LEU A 84 -25.09 1.00 2.91
CA LEU A 84 -26.21 1.64 2.22
C LEU A 84 -27.32 0.64 1.86
N SER A 85 -26.96 -0.58 1.46
CA SER A 85 -27.94 -1.64 1.18
C SER A 85 -28.70 -2.05 2.44
N ALA A 86 -28.03 -2.09 3.60
CA ALA A 86 -28.67 -2.34 4.89
C ALA A 86 -29.63 -1.21 5.31
N LEU A 87 -29.43 0.02 4.83
CA LEU A 87 -30.33 1.16 5.03
C LEU A 87 -31.48 1.22 4.01
N GLY A 88 -31.59 0.25 3.08
CA GLY A 88 -32.65 0.22 2.07
C GLY A 88 -32.48 1.22 0.92
N LEU A 89 -31.35 1.93 0.86
CA LEU A 89 -31.02 2.84 -0.24
C LEU A 89 -30.34 2.05 -1.36
N LYS A 90 -30.76 2.26 -2.62
CA LYS A 90 -30.12 1.65 -3.80
C LYS A 90 -28.71 2.24 -3.98
N ALA A 91 -27.75 1.67 -3.28
CA ALA A 91 -26.37 2.13 -3.16
C ALA A 91 -25.65 2.26 -4.51
N ALA A 92 -26.03 1.43 -5.50
CA ALA A 92 -25.27 1.24 -6.73
C ALA A 92 -25.12 2.49 -7.61
N MET A 93 -26.07 3.44 -7.57
CA MET A 93 -26.03 4.59 -8.50
C MET A 93 -25.12 5.74 -8.02
N PHE A 94 -25.00 5.98 -6.72
CA PHE A 94 -24.17 7.08 -6.20
C PHE A 94 -22.70 6.71 -6.00
N THR A 95 -22.40 5.42 -5.91
CA THR A 95 -21.05 4.96 -5.55
C THR A 95 -20.12 4.77 -6.75
N GLY A 96 -20.63 4.57 -7.97
CA GLY A 96 -19.80 4.20 -9.12
C GLY A 96 -18.76 5.25 -9.53
N ALA A 97 -19.17 6.49 -9.77
CA ALA A 97 -18.23 7.56 -10.16
C ALA A 97 -17.27 7.92 -9.02
N SER A 98 -17.80 7.97 -7.80
CA SER A 98 -17.05 8.22 -6.55
C SER A 98 -15.98 7.15 -6.32
N PHE A 99 -16.25 5.90 -6.73
CA PHE A 99 -15.32 4.79 -6.59
C PHE A 99 -14.10 4.95 -7.48
N ILE A 100 -14.25 5.37 -8.74
CA ILE A 100 -13.10 5.49 -9.66
C ILE A 100 -12.11 6.55 -9.16
N ILE A 101 -12.63 7.72 -8.75
CA ILE A 101 -11.80 8.80 -8.20
C ILE A 101 -11.17 8.35 -6.87
N GLY A 102 -11.95 7.72 -5.98
CA GLY A 102 -11.46 7.15 -4.73
C GLY A 102 -10.38 6.09 -4.93
N PHE A 103 -10.53 5.25 -5.94
CA PHE A 103 -9.61 4.16 -6.28
C PHE A 103 -8.27 4.71 -6.77
N ILE A 104 -8.29 5.65 -7.72
CA ILE A 104 -7.08 6.27 -8.25
C ILE A 104 -6.35 7.04 -7.15
N THR A 105 -7.09 7.82 -6.35
CA THR A 105 -6.48 8.60 -5.25
C THR A 105 -5.88 7.69 -4.19
N ALA A 106 -6.57 6.62 -3.78
CA ALA A 106 -6.04 5.67 -2.81
C ALA A 106 -4.78 4.95 -3.30
N ILE A 107 -4.68 4.63 -4.59
CA ILE A 107 -3.46 4.07 -5.19
C ILE A 107 -2.31 5.07 -5.14
N ILE A 108 -2.54 6.31 -5.54
CA ILE A 108 -1.50 7.35 -5.58
C ILE A 108 -1.01 7.66 -4.16
N PHE A 109 -1.93 7.92 -3.23
CA PHE A 109 -1.59 8.19 -1.84
C PHE A 109 -0.96 6.96 -1.16
N GLY A 110 -1.49 5.76 -1.45
CA GLY A 110 -0.91 4.51 -0.97
C GLY A 110 0.53 4.35 -1.44
N ALA A 111 0.82 4.55 -2.72
CA ALA A 111 2.16 4.48 -3.29
C ALA A 111 3.12 5.49 -2.63
N ILE A 112 2.71 6.75 -2.49
CA ILE A 112 3.56 7.80 -1.90
C ILE A 112 3.82 7.51 -0.42
N LEU A 113 2.77 7.23 0.36
CA LEU A 113 2.90 6.99 1.81
C LEU A 113 3.61 5.67 2.10
N GLY A 114 3.39 4.65 1.28
CA GLY A 114 4.12 3.38 1.34
C GLY A 114 5.61 3.58 1.04
N ALA A 115 5.96 4.37 0.01
CA ALA A 115 7.35 4.71 -0.29
C ALA A 115 7.99 5.47 0.87
N VAL A 116 7.29 6.45 1.46
CA VAL A 116 7.74 7.17 2.66
C VAL A 116 7.98 6.20 3.81
N GLY A 117 7.09 5.22 4.04
CA GLY A 117 7.28 4.17 5.04
C GLY A 117 8.54 3.33 4.81
N GLY A 118 8.80 2.94 3.56
CA GLY A 118 10.02 2.22 3.19
C GLY A 118 11.30 3.04 3.40
N VAL A 119 11.27 4.34 3.07
CA VAL A 119 12.39 5.27 3.32
C VAL A 119 12.61 5.49 4.81
N ILE A 120 11.55 5.71 5.59
CA ILE A 120 11.63 5.86 7.05
C ILE A 120 12.25 4.61 7.68
N TYR A 121 11.90 3.42 7.21
CA TYR A 121 12.51 2.18 7.69
C TYR A 121 14.04 2.18 7.52
N VAL A 122 14.54 2.62 6.36
CA VAL A 122 15.98 2.74 6.11
C VAL A 122 16.63 3.78 7.04
N VAL A 123 15.97 4.93 7.25
CA VAL A 123 16.46 5.97 8.17
C VAL A 123 16.59 5.44 9.60
N ILE A 124 15.60 4.70 10.08
CA ILE A 124 15.58 4.14 11.45
C ILE A 124 16.63 3.05 11.59
N LYS A 125 16.77 2.16 10.60
CA LYS A 125 17.70 1.03 10.66
C LYS A 125 19.17 1.41 10.52
N ASN A 126 19.46 2.54 9.88
CA ASN A 126 20.81 3.08 9.74
C ASN A 126 21.22 4.04 10.88
N ARG A 127 20.40 4.19 11.92
CA ARG A 127 20.78 4.86 13.18
C ARG A 127 21.21 3.86 14.23
#